data_AF-A0A1C2C1P3-F1
#
_entry.id   AF-A0A1C2C1P3-F1
#
_cell.length_a   1.000
_cell.length_b   1.000
_cell.length_c   1.000
_cell.angle_alpha   90.00
_cell.angle_beta   90.00
_cell.angle_gamma   90.00
#
_symmetry.space_group_name_H-M   'P 1'
#
loop_
_entity.id
_entity.type
_entity.pdbx_description
1 polymer ?
#
loop_
_entity_poly.entity_id
_entity_poly.type
_entity_poly.pdbx_seq_one_letter_code
_entity_poly.pdbx_strand_id
1 'polypeptide(L)'
;MVYDQIYIYSNSTAGRYANVCKLQGLTSFAGPLRGGMALHPGSDMVYFGEYLNNHQSDIRVLRIDSQQHVATVCWAFPRSDIKHIHAISYDPYRNRLWITTGDADHESALYYTDDEFQTVHKFAGGDQSWRAISLLFFPDAIEWGMDAGKDAPAKAINHIYRYEFASQQRVQVATIGNPAYAAVQCADGGAFLATTYEPGRLQDTPEQAALWYRSPDGHWQQVLALDYRDSQMPTVSRYGMLYLPAGTVPAKQLLFTTLNCSQHHLACYSLNCNS
;
A
#
# COMPACT_ATOMS: atom_id res chain seq x y z
N MET A 1 10.26 -9.91 -5.79
CA MET A 1 11.19 -8.75 -5.85
C MET A 1 12.22 -8.97 -4.78
N VAL A 2 13.49 -8.98 -5.14
CA VAL A 2 14.58 -8.92 -4.17
C VAL A 2 14.93 -7.45 -4.06
N TYR A 3 14.65 -6.83 -2.93
CA TYR A 3 15.26 -5.54 -2.60
C TYR A 3 16.66 -5.88 -2.12
N ASP A 4 17.65 -5.73 -3.01
CA ASP A 4 19.04 -6.05 -2.72
C ASP A 4 19.78 -4.84 -2.14
N GLN A 5 19.38 -3.64 -2.55
CA GLN A 5 20.05 -2.39 -2.22
C GLN A 5 19.07 -1.24 -2.04
N ILE A 6 19.48 -0.22 -1.29
CA ILE A 6 18.76 1.04 -1.17
C ILE A 6 19.45 2.07 -2.05
N TYR A 7 18.68 2.69 -2.93
CA TYR A 7 19.16 3.70 -3.86
C TYR A 7 18.63 5.06 -3.42
N ILE A 8 19.51 6.04 -3.27
CA ILE A 8 19.14 7.41 -2.94
C ILE A 8 19.50 8.30 -4.12
N TYR A 9 18.53 9.11 -4.55
CA TYR A 9 18.74 10.16 -5.53
C TYR A 9 18.75 11.52 -4.83
N SER A 10 19.75 12.34 -5.13
CA SER A 10 19.80 13.73 -4.69
C SER A 10 20.05 14.64 -5.87
N ASN A 11 19.23 15.69 -6.00
CA ASN A 11 19.44 16.76 -6.98
C ASN A 11 20.72 17.58 -6.70
N SER A 12 21.24 17.57 -5.47
CA SER A 12 22.43 18.35 -5.09
C SER A 12 23.73 17.71 -5.60
N THR A 13 23.75 16.39 -5.78
CA THR A 13 24.79 15.70 -6.51
C THR A 13 24.44 15.76 -7.99
N ALA A 14 25.28 16.36 -8.83
CA ALA A 14 25.07 16.55 -10.28
C ALA A 14 24.91 15.26 -11.13
N GLY A 15 24.56 14.12 -10.51
CA GLY A 15 24.30 12.85 -11.16
C GLY A 15 22.91 12.79 -11.79
N ARG A 16 22.83 12.09 -12.92
CA ARG A 16 21.56 11.75 -13.60
C ARG A 16 20.91 10.46 -13.06
N TYR A 17 21.53 9.83 -12.06
CA TYR A 17 21.19 8.49 -11.58
C TYR A 17 21.19 8.44 -10.05
N ALA A 18 20.35 7.58 -9.49
CA ALA A 18 20.41 7.23 -8.08
C ALA A 18 21.68 6.42 -7.79
N ASN A 19 22.29 6.63 -6.63
CA ASN A 19 23.47 5.88 -6.20
C ASN A 19 23.07 4.86 -5.14
N VAL A 20 23.79 3.74 -5.11
CA VAL A 20 23.70 2.75 -4.03
C VAL A 20 24.12 3.44 -2.73
N CYS A 21 23.20 3.51 -1.78
CA CYS A 21 23.48 3.97 -0.44
C CYS A 21 23.98 2.79 0.40
N LYS A 22 25.26 2.82 0.77
CA LYS A 22 25.79 1.90 1.79
C LYS A 22 25.33 2.40 3.15
N LEU A 23 24.24 1.84 3.64
CA LEU A 23 23.69 2.19 4.94
C LEU A 23 24.55 1.59 6.06
N GLN A 24 24.81 2.40 7.07
CA GLN A 24 25.41 1.96 8.33
C GLN A 24 24.32 1.52 9.31
N GLY A 25 24.67 0.68 10.29
CA GLY A 25 23.77 0.32 11.40
C GLY A 25 22.91 -0.92 11.17
N LEU A 26 22.79 -1.42 9.94
CA LEU A 26 22.06 -2.65 9.62
C LEU A 26 22.89 -3.57 8.71
N THR A 27 22.97 -4.85 9.09
CA THR A 27 23.68 -5.88 8.31
C THR A 27 22.77 -6.65 7.37
N SER A 28 21.48 -6.78 7.70
CA SER A 28 20.48 -7.43 6.86
C SER A 28 19.05 -6.97 7.17
N PHE A 29 18.21 -6.95 6.15
CA PHE A 29 16.79 -6.64 6.27
C PHE A 29 15.99 -7.26 5.12
N ALA A 30 14.70 -7.45 5.34
CA ALA A 30 13.74 -7.71 4.29
C ALA A 30 13.15 -6.39 3.81
N GLY A 31 13.07 -6.22 2.49
CA GLY A 31 12.42 -5.03 1.93
C GLY A 31 10.90 -5.03 2.17
N PRO A 32 10.25 -3.88 1.98
CA PRO A 32 8.83 -3.73 2.24
C PRO A 32 7.97 -4.32 1.14
N LEU A 33 6.68 -4.49 1.40
CA LEU A 33 5.72 -4.64 0.32
C LEU A 33 5.80 -3.41 -0.61
N ARG A 34 5.53 -3.60 -1.89
CA ARG A 34 5.56 -2.49 -2.86
C ARG A 34 4.63 -1.37 -2.39
N GLY A 35 5.16 -0.14 -2.31
CA GLY A 35 4.40 1.03 -1.87
C GLY A 35 4.28 1.19 -0.35
N GLY A 36 4.82 0.24 0.44
CA GLY A 36 4.74 0.23 1.90
C GLY A 36 5.83 1.04 2.61
N MET A 37 6.16 2.23 2.10
CA MET A 37 7.20 3.10 2.66
C MET A 37 6.70 4.54 2.80
N ALA A 38 7.05 5.20 3.90
CA ALA A 38 6.69 6.58 4.18
C ALA A 38 7.92 7.47 4.35
N LEU A 39 7.80 8.73 3.94
CA LEU A 39 8.71 9.82 4.31
C LEU A 39 8.00 10.68 5.37
N HIS A 40 8.67 10.97 6.48
CA HIS A 40 8.15 11.90 7.47
C HIS A 40 8.65 13.33 7.16
N PRO A 41 7.76 14.27 6.77
CA PRO A 41 8.19 15.57 6.22
C PRO A 41 8.80 16.52 7.26
N GLY A 42 8.60 16.26 8.56
CA GLY A 42 9.20 17.09 9.62
C GLY A 42 10.64 16.72 9.95
N SER A 43 11.02 15.45 9.77
CA SER A 43 12.32 14.91 10.16
C SER A 43 13.15 14.40 8.99
N ASP A 44 12.58 14.35 7.78
CA ASP A 44 13.15 13.75 6.57
C ASP A 44 13.57 12.27 6.73
N MET A 45 13.01 11.60 7.73
CA MET A 45 13.24 10.18 8.00
C MET A 45 12.34 9.33 7.12
N VAL A 46 12.90 8.23 6.60
CA VAL A 46 12.16 7.24 5.80
C VAL A 46 11.86 6.02 6.65
N TYR A 47 10.63 5.53 6.58
CA TYR A 47 10.14 4.38 7.35
C TYR A 47 9.57 3.31 6.45
N PHE A 48 9.93 2.06 6.72
CA PHE A 48 9.22 0.92 6.16
C PHE A 48 9.24 -0.29 7.10
N GLY A 49 8.23 -1.14 6.97
CA GLY A 49 8.15 -2.41 7.69
C GLY A 49 8.68 -3.57 6.85
N GLU A 50 9.26 -4.57 7.52
CA GLU A 50 9.69 -5.78 6.83
C GLU A 50 8.51 -6.60 6.30
N TYR A 51 8.62 -7.05 5.05
CA TYR A 51 7.65 -7.93 4.42
C TYR A 51 8.24 -9.33 4.19
N LEU A 52 7.94 -10.24 5.12
CA LEU A 52 8.48 -11.59 5.16
C LEU A 52 7.37 -12.64 5.07
N ASN A 53 7.70 -13.81 4.52
CA ASN A 53 6.82 -14.98 4.55
C ASN A 53 7.62 -16.16 5.11
N ASN A 54 6.94 -17.14 5.71
CA ASN A 54 7.55 -18.38 6.23
C ASN A 54 8.69 -18.14 7.24
N HIS A 55 8.48 -17.27 8.22
CA HIS A 55 9.45 -16.95 9.28
C HIS A 55 8.82 -17.11 10.68
N GLN A 56 9.68 -17.14 11.69
CA GLN A 56 9.33 -17.17 13.12
C GLN A 56 9.86 -15.95 13.90
N SER A 57 10.55 -15.04 13.21
CA SER A 57 11.13 -13.84 13.80
C SER A 57 10.11 -12.72 13.94
N ASP A 58 10.33 -11.85 14.92
CA ASP A 58 9.64 -10.56 15.04
C ASP A 58 9.81 -9.72 13.79
N ILE A 59 8.80 -8.88 13.52
CA ILE A 59 8.73 -8.02 12.34
C ILE A 59 9.19 -6.63 12.68
N ARG A 60 10.26 -6.18 12.02
CA ARG A 60 10.93 -4.92 12.33
C ARG A 60 10.36 -3.77 11.51
N VAL A 61 10.33 -2.60 12.11
CA VAL A 61 10.20 -1.30 11.43
C VAL A 61 11.58 -0.68 11.33
N LEU A 62 11.99 -0.39 10.10
CA LEU A 62 13.25 0.27 9.80
C LEU A 62 13.02 1.77 9.64
N ARG A 63 13.91 2.55 10.22
CA ARG A 63 14.07 3.98 10.01
C ARG A 63 15.38 4.23 9.28
N ILE A 64 15.34 5.05 8.23
CA ILE A 64 16.50 5.48 7.48
C ILE A 64 16.64 6.99 7.61
N ASP A 65 17.79 7.42 8.13
CA ASP A 65 18.29 8.77 7.97
C ASP A 65 19.02 8.85 6.62
N SER A 66 18.33 9.43 5.65
CA SER A 66 18.83 9.57 4.28
C SER A 66 19.99 10.56 4.17
N GLN A 67 20.15 11.48 5.12
CA GLN A 67 21.22 12.47 5.13
C GLN A 67 22.51 11.89 5.74
N GLN A 68 22.37 11.09 6.79
CA GLN A 68 23.49 10.44 7.48
C GLN A 68 23.84 9.06 6.90
N HIS A 69 23.02 8.52 5.99
CA HIS A 69 23.15 7.16 5.47
C HIS A 69 23.16 6.11 6.59
N VAL A 70 22.31 6.29 7.60
CA VAL A 70 22.16 5.39 8.73
C VAL A 70 20.79 4.74 8.69
N ALA A 71 20.74 3.44 8.92
CA ALA A 71 19.50 2.70 9.07
C ALA A 71 19.47 2.00 10.43
N THR A 72 18.34 2.10 11.12
CA THR A 72 18.13 1.54 12.47
C THR A 72 16.79 0.84 12.55
N VAL A 73 16.70 -0.19 13.38
CA VAL A 73 15.40 -0.73 13.83
C VAL A 73 14.82 0.24 14.85
N CYS A 74 13.66 0.81 14.58
CA CYS A 74 12.98 1.76 15.49
C CYS A 74 11.80 1.12 16.23
N TRP A 75 11.26 0.02 15.71
CA TRP A 75 10.21 -0.76 16.37
C TRP A 75 10.27 -2.23 15.93
N ALA A 76 9.68 -3.11 16.73
CA ALA A 76 9.45 -4.49 16.33
C ALA A 76 8.09 -4.98 16.87
N PHE A 77 7.32 -5.64 16.01
CA PHE A 77 6.12 -6.36 16.42
C PHE A 77 6.48 -7.82 16.71
N PRO A 78 5.98 -8.40 17.82
CA PRO A 78 6.07 -9.83 18.05
C PRO A 78 5.49 -10.61 16.87
N ARG A 79 6.14 -11.71 16.47
CA ARG A 79 5.57 -12.59 15.43
C ARG A 79 4.17 -13.09 15.78
N SER A 80 3.86 -13.26 17.07
CA SER A 80 2.53 -13.68 17.52
C SER A 80 1.42 -12.70 17.16
N ASP A 81 1.75 -11.42 16.94
CA ASP A 81 0.77 -10.35 16.78
C ASP A 81 0.47 -10.11 15.30
N ILE A 82 1.51 -10.15 14.46
CA ILE A 82 1.40 -9.93 13.02
C ILE A 82 2.37 -10.85 12.26
N LYS A 83 1.99 -11.22 11.03
CA LYS A 83 2.87 -11.91 10.10
C LYS A 83 3.87 -10.98 9.45
N HIS A 84 3.43 -9.84 8.94
CA HIS A 84 4.28 -8.82 8.34
C HIS A 84 3.57 -7.47 8.26
N ILE A 85 4.31 -6.42 7.92
CA ILE A 85 3.75 -5.09 7.70
C ILE A 85 3.42 -4.93 6.22
N HIS A 86 2.18 -4.52 5.91
CA HIS A 86 1.74 -4.24 4.55
C HIS A 86 2.23 -2.87 4.11
N ALA A 87 2.03 -1.83 4.93
CA ALA A 87 2.51 -0.50 4.62
C ALA A 87 2.73 0.36 5.87
N ILE A 88 3.58 1.36 5.69
CA ILE A 88 3.62 2.54 6.54
C ILE A 88 3.26 3.74 5.66
N SER A 89 2.38 4.60 6.13
CA SER A 89 1.88 5.77 5.37
C SER A 89 1.76 6.99 6.27
N TYR A 90 2.19 8.14 5.76
CA TYR A 90 2.09 9.41 6.48
C TYR A 90 0.72 10.06 6.26
N ASP A 91 0.05 10.42 7.35
CA ASP A 91 -1.19 11.18 7.35
C ASP A 91 -0.90 12.67 7.58
N PRO A 92 -1.06 13.53 6.56
CA PRO A 92 -0.78 14.95 6.68
C PRO A 92 -1.80 15.72 7.52
N TYR A 93 -3.01 15.19 7.73
CA TYR A 93 -4.06 15.87 8.50
C TYR A 93 -3.90 15.66 10.00
N ARG A 94 -3.34 14.51 10.38
CA ARG A 94 -3.10 14.14 11.79
C ARG A 94 -1.64 14.20 12.18
N ASN A 95 -0.75 14.48 11.23
CA ASN A 95 0.71 14.49 11.38
C ASN A 95 1.22 13.23 12.08
N ARG A 96 0.93 12.06 11.51
CA ARG A 96 1.29 10.76 12.10
C ARG A 96 1.62 9.72 11.04
N LEU A 97 2.28 8.65 11.47
CA LEU A 97 2.55 7.48 10.65
C LEU A 97 1.55 6.39 11.00
N TRP A 98 0.80 5.93 10.01
CA TRP A 98 -0.06 4.76 10.10
C TRP A 98 0.69 3.52 9.65
N ILE A 99 0.39 2.38 10.27
CA ILE A 99 0.89 1.07 9.91
C ILE A 99 -0.30 0.16 9.61
N THR A 100 -0.27 -0.51 8.47
CA THR A 100 -1.27 -1.51 8.09
C THR A 100 -0.69 -2.92 8.16
N THR A 101 -1.48 -3.86 8.67
CA THR A 101 -1.13 -5.28 8.77
C THR A 101 -2.35 -6.13 8.38
N GLY A 102 -2.15 -7.41 8.07
CA GLY A 102 -3.22 -8.23 7.53
C GLY A 102 -2.94 -9.73 7.47
N ASP A 103 -3.55 -10.39 6.49
CA ASP A 103 -3.69 -11.83 6.30
C ASP A 103 -4.79 -12.47 7.16
N ALA A 104 -4.51 -12.81 8.41
CA ALA A 104 -5.51 -13.38 9.32
C ALA A 104 -6.35 -12.29 10.01
N ASP A 105 -7.56 -12.64 10.50
CA ASP A 105 -8.45 -11.69 11.19
C ASP A 105 -7.76 -10.98 12.36
N HIS A 106 -7.08 -11.73 13.23
CA HIS A 106 -6.38 -11.17 14.39
C HIS A 106 -5.15 -10.32 14.02
N GLU A 107 -4.54 -10.59 12.86
CA GLU A 107 -3.39 -9.86 12.32
C GLU A 107 -3.84 -8.61 11.51
N SER A 108 -5.12 -8.53 11.14
CA SER A 108 -5.70 -7.43 10.36
C SER A 108 -6.02 -6.23 11.24
N ALA A 109 -5.21 -5.18 11.13
CA ALA A 109 -5.31 -4.01 12.00
C ALA A 109 -4.65 -2.77 11.39
N LEU A 110 -5.09 -1.62 11.92
CA LEU A 110 -4.40 -0.35 11.77
C LEU A 110 -3.72 0.00 13.10
N TYR A 111 -2.46 0.42 13.01
CA TYR A 111 -1.71 1.00 14.11
C TYR A 111 -1.24 2.40 13.72
N TYR A 112 -0.81 3.19 14.69
CA TYR A 112 -0.16 4.47 14.41
C TYR A 112 0.92 4.81 15.44
N THR A 113 1.78 5.74 15.07
CA THR A 113 2.71 6.43 15.95
C THR A 113 2.64 7.93 15.69
N ASP A 114 2.63 8.72 16.75
CA ASP A 114 2.71 10.19 16.72
C ASP A 114 4.13 10.70 17.02
N ASP A 115 5.08 9.80 17.31
CA ASP A 115 6.40 10.11 17.88
C ASP A 115 7.54 9.34 17.19
N GLU A 116 7.36 9.04 15.90
CA GLU A 116 8.37 8.40 15.05
C GLU A 116 8.86 7.05 15.61
N PHE A 117 7.91 6.23 16.08
CA PHE A 117 8.08 4.89 16.63
C PHE A 117 8.73 4.82 18.03
N GLN A 118 8.74 5.90 18.81
CA GLN A 118 9.03 5.77 20.24
C GLN A 118 7.89 5.02 20.96
N THR A 119 6.65 5.22 20.51
CA THR A 119 5.48 4.45 20.89
C THR A 119 4.66 4.08 19.66
N VAL A 120 3.99 2.92 19.74
CA VAL A 120 3.04 2.46 18.71
C VAL A 120 1.73 2.06 19.38
N HIS A 121 0.63 2.54 18.82
CA HIS A 121 -0.71 2.31 19.32
C HIS A 121 -1.53 1.52 18.31
N LYS A 122 -2.21 0.46 18.77
CA LYS A 122 -3.25 -0.19 17.96
C LYS A 122 -4.46 0.72 17.91
N PHE A 123 -4.88 1.10 16.71
CA PHE A 123 -6.07 1.91 16.50
C PHE A 123 -7.33 1.05 16.55
N ALA A 124 -7.41 0.07 15.65
CA ALA A 124 -8.50 -0.87 15.53
C ALA A 124 -8.06 -2.08 14.70
N GLY A 125 -8.81 -3.18 14.76
CA GLY A 125 -8.47 -4.41 14.06
C GLY A 125 -9.32 -5.60 14.51
N GLY A 126 -8.98 -6.78 14.00
CA GLY A 126 -9.57 -8.07 14.43
C GLY A 126 -10.49 -8.73 13.41
N ASP A 127 -10.61 -8.19 12.19
CA ASP A 127 -11.37 -8.78 11.10
C ASP A 127 -10.80 -8.40 9.73
N GLN A 128 -11.13 -9.16 8.68
CA GLN A 128 -10.70 -8.87 7.30
C GLN A 128 -11.04 -7.46 6.80
N SER A 129 -12.07 -6.79 7.35
CA SER A 129 -12.38 -5.41 6.92
C SER A 129 -11.35 -4.37 7.38
N TRP A 130 -10.42 -4.74 8.28
CA TRP A 130 -9.23 -3.94 8.61
C TRP A 130 -7.98 -4.32 7.83
N ARG A 131 -8.02 -5.40 7.04
CA ARG A 131 -6.91 -5.84 6.20
C ARG A 131 -6.72 -4.79 5.09
N ALA A 132 -5.57 -4.14 5.05
CA ALA A 132 -5.31 -3.04 4.12
C ALA A 132 -3.85 -2.98 3.67
N ILE A 133 -3.61 -2.57 2.43
CA ILE A 133 -2.28 -2.24 1.91
C ILE A 133 -2.09 -0.73 1.76
N SER A 134 -3.11 0.01 1.34
CA SER A 134 -3.01 1.44 1.05
C SER A 134 -4.12 2.23 1.72
N LEU A 135 -3.76 3.37 2.30
CA LEU A 135 -4.67 4.30 2.97
C LEU A 135 -4.80 5.59 2.17
N LEU A 136 -6.03 6.11 2.10
CA LEU A 136 -6.36 7.43 1.60
C LEU A 136 -6.74 8.32 2.78
N PHE A 137 -6.05 9.44 2.95
CA PHE A 137 -6.24 10.36 4.07
C PHE A 137 -7.14 11.54 3.69
N PHE A 138 -8.14 11.82 4.51
CA PHE A 138 -9.01 12.98 4.39
C PHE A 138 -8.97 13.78 5.70
N PRO A 139 -9.34 15.07 5.68
CA PRO A 139 -9.40 15.88 6.89
C PRO A 139 -10.22 15.21 8.01
N ASP A 140 -11.33 14.57 7.65
CA ASP A 140 -12.35 14.02 8.53
C ASP A 140 -12.39 12.49 8.57
N ALA A 141 -11.58 11.80 7.76
CA ALA A 141 -11.66 10.35 7.59
C ALA A 141 -10.38 9.69 7.07
N ILE A 142 -10.36 8.36 7.13
CA ILE A 142 -9.45 7.49 6.39
C ILE A 142 -10.29 6.53 5.55
N GLU A 143 -9.89 6.29 4.30
CA GLU A 143 -10.48 5.26 3.45
C GLU A 143 -9.44 4.23 3.00
N TRP A 144 -9.87 2.99 2.81
CA TRP A 144 -9.03 1.92 2.27
C TRP A 144 -9.87 0.87 1.56
N GLY A 145 -9.27 0.17 0.61
CA GLY A 145 -9.81 -1.08 0.10
C GLY A 145 -9.24 -2.27 0.86
N MET A 146 -10.08 -3.28 1.09
CA MET A 146 -9.63 -4.57 1.62
C MET A 146 -8.65 -5.26 0.65
N ASP A 147 -7.71 -6.01 1.19
CA ASP A 147 -6.74 -6.84 0.47
C ASP A 147 -6.88 -8.34 0.78
N ALA A 148 -8.11 -8.83 0.95
CA ALA A 148 -8.40 -10.27 1.08
C ALA A 148 -8.06 -10.98 -0.25
N GLY A 149 -6.85 -11.55 -0.29
CA GLY A 149 -6.26 -12.19 -1.47
C GLY A 149 -6.51 -13.70 -1.54
N LYS A 150 -5.56 -14.43 -2.14
CA LYS A 150 -5.66 -15.89 -2.35
C LYS A 150 -5.70 -16.71 -1.07
N ASP A 151 -5.17 -16.17 0.01
CA ASP A 151 -5.08 -16.78 1.33
C ASP A 151 -6.36 -16.57 2.15
N ALA A 152 -7.27 -15.71 1.68
CA ALA A 152 -8.51 -15.42 2.37
C ALA A 152 -9.66 -16.39 2.01
N PRO A 153 -10.67 -16.55 2.89
CA PRO A 153 -11.83 -17.40 2.61
C PRO A 153 -12.65 -16.92 1.41
N ALA A 154 -13.36 -17.83 0.73
CA ALA A 154 -14.23 -17.51 -0.41
C ALA A 154 -15.27 -16.40 -0.13
N LYS A 155 -15.74 -16.31 1.12
CA LYS A 155 -16.72 -15.30 1.57
C LYS A 155 -16.14 -13.90 1.80
N ALA A 156 -14.81 -13.75 1.82
CA ALA A 156 -14.14 -12.48 2.09
C ALA A 156 -14.06 -11.65 0.79
N ILE A 157 -15.21 -11.17 0.33
CA ILE A 157 -15.30 -10.24 -0.79
C ILE A 157 -14.68 -8.90 -0.38
N ASN A 158 -13.89 -8.30 -1.28
CA ASN A 158 -13.23 -7.04 -0.98
C ASN A 158 -14.18 -5.85 -1.15
N HIS A 159 -14.12 -4.96 -0.17
CA HIS A 159 -14.89 -3.73 -0.11
C HIS A 159 -13.97 -2.53 0.14
N ILE A 160 -14.49 -1.33 -0.08
CA ILE A 160 -13.88 -0.10 0.40
C ILE A 160 -14.59 0.31 1.69
N TYR A 161 -13.80 0.61 2.71
CA TYR A 161 -14.27 1.15 3.97
C TYR A 161 -13.80 2.58 4.17
N ARG A 162 -14.66 3.38 4.78
CA ARG A 162 -14.38 4.72 5.30
C ARG A 162 -14.52 4.69 6.81
N TYR A 163 -13.49 5.13 7.52
CA TYR A 163 -13.59 5.44 8.95
C TYR A 163 -13.74 6.94 9.12
N GLU A 164 -14.85 7.37 9.71
CA GLU A 164 -15.15 8.76 10.01
C GLU A 164 -14.78 9.10 11.45
N PHE A 165 -13.91 10.08 11.67
CA PHE A 165 -13.43 10.39 13.02
C PHE A 165 -14.48 11.05 13.91
N ALA A 166 -15.37 11.85 13.32
CA ALA A 166 -16.42 12.54 14.08
C ALA A 166 -17.44 11.56 14.68
N SER A 167 -17.88 10.57 13.89
CA SER A 167 -18.85 9.56 14.30
C SER A 167 -18.20 8.30 14.90
N GLN A 168 -16.88 8.14 14.73
CA GLN A 168 -16.11 6.95 15.06
C GLN A 168 -16.66 5.68 14.40
N GLN A 169 -17.30 5.83 13.24
CA GLN A 169 -17.91 4.73 12.51
C GLN A 169 -17.05 4.30 11.33
N ARG A 170 -16.98 2.98 11.13
CA ARG A 170 -16.47 2.37 9.91
C ARG A 170 -17.65 2.00 9.03
N VAL A 171 -17.71 2.59 7.84
CA VAL A 171 -18.81 2.42 6.87
C VAL A 171 -18.27 1.78 5.61
N GLN A 172 -18.98 0.79 5.08
CA GLN A 172 -18.70 0.23 3.76
C GLN A 172 -19.23 1.19 2.68
N VAL A 173 -18.36 1.65 1.79
CA VAL A 173 -18.73 2.64 0.75
C VAL A 173 -18.76 2.07 -0.67
N ALA A 174 -18.11 0.93 -0.91
CA ALA A 174 -18.17 0.23 -2.21
C ALA A 174 -17.82 -1.26 -2.08
N THR A 175 -18.21 -2.04 -3.08
CA THR A 175 -17.73 -3.42 -3.29
C THR A 175 -16.81 -3.43 -4.49
N ILE A 176 -15.59 -3.93 -4.31
CA ILE A 176 -14.52 -3.92 -5.33
C ILE A 176 -14.11 -5.32 -5.80
N GLY A 177 -14.60 -6.36 -5.13
CA GLY A 177 -14.43 -7.76 -5.50
C GLY A 177 -13.02 -8.27 -5.22
N ASN A 178 -12.07 -7.85 -6.04
CA ASN A 178 -10.65 -8.23 -5.96
C ASN A 178 -9.87 -7.34 -4.96
N PRO A 179 -8.78 -7.85 -4.36
CA PRO A 179 -8.02 -7.14 -3.32
C PRO A 179 -7.40 -5.84 -3.83
N ALA A 180 -7.45 -4.80 -3.00
CA ALA A 180 -6.88 -3.48 -3.26
C ALA A 180 -5.40 -3.42 -2.87
N TYR A 181 -4.52 -3.30 -3.86
CA TYR A 181 -3.07 -3.29 -3.63
C TYR A 181 -2.45 -1.90 -3.67
N ALA A 182 -3.14 -0.93 -4.25
CA ALA A 182 -2.63 0.43 -4.38
C ALA A 182 -3.77 1.44 -4.44
N ALA A 183 -3.51 2.62 -3.90
CA ALA A 183 -4.37 3.78 -4.02
C ALA A 183 -3.50 5.05 -4.10
N VAL A 184 -4.03 6.10 -4.73
CA VAL A 184 -3.33 7.38 -4.89
C VAL A 184 -4.33 8.54 -4.89
N GLN A 185 -3.96 9.65 -4.28
CA GLN A 185 -4.80 10.85 -4.19
C GLN A 185 -4.64 11.76 -5.40
N CYS A 186 -5.74 12.37 -5.81
CA CYS A 186 -5.77 13.43 -6.81
C CYS A 186 -5.70 14.81 -6.12
N ALA A 187 -5.16 15.80 -6.83
CA ALA A 187 -5.03 17.18 -6.35
C ALA A 187 -6.39 17.88 -6.07
N ASP A 188 -7.50 17.36 -6.61
CA ASP A 188 -8.85 17.89 -6.42
C ASP A 188 -9.65 17.21 -5.30
N GLY A 189 -9.00 16.35 -4.50
CA GLY A 189 -9.67 15.56 -3.45
C GLY A 189 -10.31 14.26 -3.95
N GLY A 190 -10.23 13.96 -5.24
CA GLY A 190 -10.52 12.63 -5.77
C GLY A 190 -9.42 11.62 -5.42
N ALA A 191 -9.63 10.35 -5.78
CA ALA A 191 -8.62 9.31 -5.61
C ALA A 191 -8.77 8.19 -6.65
N PHE A 192 -7.71 7.43 -6.86
CA PHE A 192 -7.75 6.17 -7.60
C PHE A 192 -7.38 5.01 -6.68
N LEU A 193 -7.96 3.85 -6.94
CA LEU A 193 -7.65 2.58 -6.28
C LEU A 193 -7.56 1.46 -7.31
N ALA A 194 -6.53 0.64 -7.21
CA ALA A 194 -6.29 -0.49 -8.11
C ALA A 194 -6.53 -1.83 -7.40
N THR A 195 -7.39 -2.66 -7.98
CA THR A 195 -7.59 -4.04 -7.54
C THR A 195 -6.71 -4.99 -8.34
N THR A 196 -6.29 -6.06 -7.66
CA THR A 196 -5.37 -7.06 -8.18
C THR A 196 -6.06 -8.41 -8.32
N TYR A 197 -5.93 -9.06 -9.46
CA TYR A 197 -6.31 -10.46 -9.62
C TYR A 197 -5.21 -11.37 -9.10
N GLU A 198 -5.51 -12.17 -8.08
CA GLU A 198 -4.65 -13.26 -7.62
C GLU A 198 -5.13 -14.60 -8.19
N PRO A 199 -4.33 -15.28 -9.04
CA PRO A 199 -4.64 -16.62 -9.50
C PRO A 199 -4.74 -17.58 -8.33
N GLY A 200 -5.82 -18.38 -8.31
CA GLY A 200 -6.08 -19.36 -7.25
C GLY A 200 -6.78 -18.81 -6.01
N ARG A 201 -7.23 -17.55 -6.02
CA ARG A 201 -8.12 -17.04 -4.96
C ARG A 201 -9.48 -17.76 -4.98
N LEU A 202 -10.15 -17.76 -3.83
CA LEU A 202 -11.40 -18.51 -3.64
C LEU A 202 -12.66 -17.66 -3.87
N GLN A 203 -12.52 -16.34 -3.88
CA GLN A 203 -13.61 -15.38 -4.03
C GLN A 203 -14.18 -15.43 -5.45
N ASP A 204 -15.50 -15.61 -5.56
CA ASP A 204 -16.23 -15.58 -6.84
C ASP A 204 -16.32 -14.14 -7.36
N THR A 205 -15.30 -13.73 -8.10
CA THR A 205 -15.08 -12.37 -8.57
C THR A 205 -14.49 -12.42 -9.98
N PRO A 206 -14.73 -11.40 -10.83
CA PRO A 206 -14.19 -11.38 -12.17
C PRO A 206 -12.68 -11.58 -12.21
N GLU A 207 -12.20 -12.28 -13.24
CA GLU A 207 -10.79 -12.53 -13.43
C GLU A 207 -10.04 -11.31 -13.99
N GLN A 208 -10.03 -10.21 -13.23
CA GLN A 208 -9.66 -8.89 -13.73
C GLN A 208 -8.81 -8.09 -12.73
N ALA A 209 -7.86 -7.33 -13.26
CA ALA A 209 -7.33 -6.16 -12.56
C ALA A 209 -8.20 -4.96 -12.92
N ALA A 210 -8.63 -4.18 -11.94
CA ALA A 210 -9.54 -3.05 -12.18
C ALA A 210 -9.04 -1.76 -11.53
N LEU A 211 -9.44 -0.64 -12.13
CA LEU A 211 -9.21 0.69 -11.59
C LEU A 211 -10.53 1.31 -11.17
N TRP A 212 -10.54 1.84 -9.96
CA TRP A 212 -11.66 2.54 -9.36
C TRP A 212 -11.29 4.01 -9.17
N TYR A 213 -12.23 4.89 -9.47
CA TYR A 213 -12.11 6.32 -9.22
C TYR A 213 -13.11 6.73 -8.15
N ARG A 214 -12.62 7.51 -7.19
CA ARG A 214 -13.41 8.23 -6.19
C ARG A 214 -13.49 9.69 -6.61
N SER A 215 -14.69 10.19 -6.86
CA SER A 215 -14.89 11.62 -7.07
C SER A 215 -14.69 12.43 -5.78
N PRO A 216 -14.46 13.75 -5.86
CA PRO A 216 -14.27 14.59 -4.68
C PRO A 216 -15.45 14.55 -3.68
N ASP A 217 -16.67 14.29 -4.17
CA ASP A 217 -17.89 14.11 -3.36
C ASP A 217 -17.99 12.73 -2.68
N GLY A 218 -17.04 11.83 -2.92
CA GLY A 218 -16.93 10.53 -2.26
C GLY A 218 -17.59 9.35 -2.97
N HIS A 219 -18.10 9.54 -4.19
CA HIS A 219 -18.67 8.42 -4.96
C HIS A 219 -17.57 7.57 -5.62
N TRP A 220 -17.64 6.26 -5.43
CA TRP A 220 -16.73 5.28 -6.04
C TRP A 220 -17.34 4.66 -7.29
N GLN A 221 -16.56 4.60 -8.38
CA GLN A 221 -16.95 3.94 -9.63
C GLN A 221 -15.78 3.19 -10.25
N GLN A 222 -16.06 2.03 -10.85
CA GLN A 222 -15.07 1.33 -11.65
C GLN A 222 -14.92 2.04 -13.00
N VAL A 223 -13.69 2.45 -13.33
CA VAL A 223 -13.37 3.21 -14.55
C VAL A 223 -12.56 2.39 -15.56
N LEU A 224 -12.00 1.25 -15.14
CA LEU A 224 -11.30 0.32 -16.02
C LEU A 224 -11.39 -1.10 -15.45
N ALA A 225 -11.52 -2.09 -16.33
CA ALA A 225 -11.29 -3.49 -16.01
C ALA A 225 -10.49 -4.14 -17.14
N LEU A 226 -9.46 -4.89 -16.78
CA LEU A 226 -8.59 -5.61 -17.71
C LEU A 226 -8.57 -7.09 -17.34
N ASP A 227 -8.97 -7.95 -18.28
CA ASP A 227 -8.96 -9.39 -18.07
C ASP A 227 -7.54 -9.89 -17.78
N TYR A 228 -7.45 -10.83 -16.85
CA TYR A 228 -6.21 -11.48 -16.49
C TYR A 228 -5.67 -12.32 -17.65
N ARG A 229 -4.36 -12.27 -17.84
CA ARG A 229 -3.62 -13.24 -18.66
C ARG A 229 -2.22 -13.40 -18.12
N ASP A 230 -1.89 -14.62 -17.71
CA ASP A 230 -0.53 -14.94 -17.30
C ASP A 230 0.46 -14.70 -18.46
N SER A 231 1.43 -13.81 -18.28
CA SER A 231 2.48 -13.55 -19.27
C SER A 231 3.59 -14.60 -19.29
N GLN A 232 3.61 -15.53 -18.34
CA GLN A 232 4.66 -16.55 -18.17
C GLN A 232 6.08 -16.00 -17.94
N MET A 233 6.22 -14.70 -17.69
CA MET A 233 7.53 -14.09 -17.41
C MET A 233 8.13 -14.57 -16.07
N PRO A 234 9.37 -15.09 -16.06
CA PRO A 234 9.92 -15.81 -14.90
C PRO A 234 10.19 -14.94 -13.67
N THR A 235 10.37 -13.62 -13.82
CA THR A 235 10.87 -12.73 -12.76
C THR A 235 9.81 -11.76 -12.20
N VAL A 236 8.57 -11.83 -12.70
CA VAL A 236 7.49 -10.95 -12.25
C VAL A 236 6.42 -11.72 -11.48
N SER A 237 5.66 -11.00 -10.66
CA SER A 237 4.46 -11.56 -10.02
C SER A 237 3.57 -12.26 -11.06
N ARG A 238 2.85 -13.30 -10.63
CA ARG A 238 1.82 -13.96 -11.46
C ARG A 238 0.48 -13.23 -11.40
N TYR A 239 0.37 -12.18 -10.60
CA TYR A 239 -0.87 -11.46 -10.33
C TYR A 239 -1.21 -10.49 -11.47
N GLY A 240 -2.49 -10.33 -11.77
CA GLY A 240 -2.99 -9.26 -12.64
C GLY A 240 -3.01 -7.96 -11.88
N MET A 241 -2.19 -6.98 -12.25
CA MET A 241 -1.97 -5.76 -11.45
C MET A 241 -1.99 -4.48 -12.28
N LEU A 242 -2.40 -3.38 -11.66
CA LEU A 242 -2.19 -2.02 -12.14
C LEU A 242 -1.25 -1.29 -11.17
N TYR A 243 -0.06 -0.92 -11.63
CA TYR A 243 0.90 -0.16 -10.84
C TYR A 243 0.60 1.33 -10.92
N LEU A 244 0.31 1.92 -9.77
CA LEU A 244 0.04 3.35 -9.63
C LEU A 244 1.33 4.11 -9.24
N PRO A 245 1.43 5.41 -9.58
CA PRO A 245 2.46 6.30 -9.07
C PRO A 245 2.27 6.54 -7.57
N ALA A 246 3.33 6.98 -6.91
CA ALA A 246 3.28 7.48 -5.54
C ALA A 246 3.12 9.01 -5.53
N GLY A 247 2.61 9.55 -4.42
CA GLY A 247 2.40 10.99 -4.21
C GLY A 247 0.99 11.44 -4.59
N THR A 248 0.86 12.68 -5.05
CA THR A 248 -0.41 13.26 -5.48
C THR A 248 -0.42 13.38 -7.00
N VAL A 249 -1.45 12.83 -7.66
CA VAL A 249 -1.62 12.93 -9.11
C VAL A 249 -2.49 14.13 -9.49
N PRO A 250 -2.40 14.64 -10.73
CA PRO A 250 -3.29 15.69 -11.19
C PRO A 250 -4.77 15.25 -11.13
N ALA A 251 -5.67 16.23 -11.00
CA ALA A 251 -7.10 15.99 -10.97
C ALA A 251 -7.56 15.12 -12.14
N LYS A 252 -8.23 14.00 -11.84
CA LYS A 252 -8.83 13.07 -12.83
C LYS A 252 -7.85 12.47 -13.84
N GLN A 253 -6.55 12.56 -13.59
CA GLN A 253 -5.51 12.05 -14.48
C GLN A 253 -4.67 11.02 -13.76
N LEU A 254 -4.41 9.90 -14.43
CA LEU A 254 -3.60 8.83 -13.87
C LEU A 254 -2.68 8.24 -14.93
N LEU A 255 -1.40 8.17 -14.61
CA LEU A 255 -0.48 7.26 -15.28
C LEU A 255 -0.44 5.93 -14.55
N PHE A 256 -0.46 4.79 -15.25
CA PHE A 256 -0.32 3.49 -14.60
C PHE A 256 0.26 2.45 -15.55
N THR A 257 0.91 1.43 -14.99
CA THR A 257 1.50 0.32 -15.76
C THR A 257 0.80 -0.99 -15.45
N THR A 258 0.42 -1.76 -16.46
CA THR A 258 -0.27 -3.04 -16.24
C THR A 258 0.70 -4.22 -16.19
N LEU A 259 0.32 -5.27 -15.47
CA LEU A 259 1.02 -6.55 -15.42
C LEU A 259 0.03 -7.70 -15.50
N ASN A 260 0.35 -8.74 -16.28
CA ASN A 260 -0.47 -9.93 -16.52
C ASN A 260 -1.94 -9.63 -16.91
N CYS A 261 -2.13 -8.68 -17.82
CA CYS A 261 -3.41 -8.36 -18.44
C CYS A 261 -3.45 -8.83 -19.92
N SER A 262 -4.63 -9.27 -20.37
CA SER A 262 -4.89 -9.80 -21.72
C SER A 262 -4.62 -8.76 -22.82
N GLN A 263 -4.94 -7.51 -22.51
CA GLN A 263 -4.55 -6.36 -23.27
C GLN A 263 -3.41 -5.68 -22.52
N HIS A 264 -2.57 -4.95 -23.26
CA HIS A 264 -1.86 -3.83 -22.65
C HIS A 264 -0.73 -4.17 -21.66
N HIS A 265 -0.27 -5.42 -21.62
CA HIS A 265 0.82 -5.91 -20.76
C HIS A 265 2.11 -5.04 -20.86
N LEU A 266 2.62 -4.59 -19.71
CA LEU A 266 3.81 -3.72 -19.57
C LEU A 266 3.72 -2.37 -20.29
N ALA A 267 2.53 -1.95 -20.72
CA ALA A 267 2.33 -0.61 -21.27
C ALA A 267 2.00 0.40 -20.15
N CYS A 268 2.44 1.64 -20.37
CA CYS A 268 2.09 2.81 -19.55
C CYS A 268 0.88 3.51 -20.18
N TYR A 269 -0.16 3.72 -19.37
CA TYR A 269 -1.41 4.36 -19.76
C TYR A 269 -1.47 5.78 -19.25
N SER A 270 -2.26 6.62 -19.92
CA SER A 270 -2.81 7.85 -19.35
C SER A 270 -4.33 7.74 -19.40
N LEU A 271 -4.96 7.82 -18.24
CA LEU A 271 -6.42 7.88 -18.11
C LEU A 271 -6.84 9.29 -17.76
N ASN A 272 -7.86 9.79 -18.46
CA ASN A 272 -8.57 11.02 -18.12
C ASN A 272 -10.02 10.64 -17.82
N CYS A 273 -10.47 10.85 -16.58
CA CYS A 273 -11.86 10.62 -16.22
C CYS A 273 -12.70 11.84 -16.63
N ASN A 274 -13.56 11.68 -17.64
CA ASN A 274 -14.55 12.69 -18.00
C ASN A 274 -15.73 12.61 -17.02
N SER A 275 -16.25 13.78 -16.62
CA SER A 275 -17.45 13.95 -15.78
C SER A 275 -18.70 13.39 -16.43
#